data_AF-A0A8J3QVQ3-F1
#
_entry.id   AF-A0A8J3QVQ3-F1
#
_cell.length_a   1.000
_cell.length_b   1.000
_cell.length_c   1.000
_cell.angle_alpha   90.00
_cell.angle_beta   90.00
_cell.angle_gamma   90.00
#
_symmetry.space_group_name_H-M   'P 1'
#
loop_
_entity.id
_entity.type
_entity.pdbx_description
1 polymer ?
#
loop_
_entity_poly.entity_id
_entity_poly.type
_entity_poly.pdbx_seq_one_letter_code
_entity_poly.pdbx_strand_id
1 'polypeptide(L)'
;MAEKLGIKQAQSVLVINPPGDYGALVGGLPPGAVVVRHRPADVVHAFATTPGELAEHGPVAAASVLEDGLVWISYPTDGRSDINQDLLRTAIDGWRPVNEQISIDGDWSAMQFRRESEVGSA
;
A
#
# COMPACT_ATOMS: atom_id res chain seq x y z
N MET A 1 10.05 8.65 -4.60
CA MET A 1 9.56 7.41 -3.96
C MET A 1 8.38 6.81 -4.74
N ALA A 2 7.49 7.62 -5.31
CA ALA A 2 6.35 7.16 -6.11
C ALA A 2 6.69 6.11 -7.20
N GLU A 3 7.82 6.25 -7.90
CA GLU A 3 8.26 5.24 -8.90
C GLU A 3 8.60 3.88 -8.27
N LYS A 4 9.17 3.86 -7.06
CA LYS A 4 9.45 2.61 -6.32
C LYS A 4 8.17 1.93 -5.86
N LEU A 5 7.12 2.71 -5.59
CA LEU A 5 5.77 2.21 -5.33
C LEU A 5 5.05 1.72 -6.60
N GLY A 6 5.70 1.81 -7.77
CA GLY A 6 5.10 1.42 -9.05
C GLY A 6 4.03 2.38 -9.55
N ILE A 7 3.92 3.58 -8.98
CA ILE A 7 2.97 4.61 -9.43
C ILE A 7 3.48 5.17 -10.76
N LYS A 8 2.64 5.08 -11.80
CA LYS A 8 2.92 5.53 -13.16
C LYS A 8 2.17 6.82 -13.47
N GLN A 9 2.49 7.42 -14.62
CA GLN A 9 1.81 8.61 -15.12
C GLN A 9 0.31 8.36 -15.35
N ALA A 10 -0.50 9.40 -15.16
CA ALA A 10 -1.95 9.38 -15.34
C ALA A 10 -2.73 8.35 -14.51
N GLN A 11 -2.11 7.75 -13.49
CA GLN A 11 -2.78 6.80 -12.60
C GLN A 11 -3.54 7.48 -11.46
N SER A 12 -4.63 6.84 -11.07
CA SER A 12 -5.38 7.17 -9.87
C SER A 12 -4.77 6.48 -8.64
N VAL A 13 -4.48 7.27 -7.60
CA VAL A 13 -3.93 6.76 -6.34
C VAL A 13 -4.94 6.99 -5.23
N LEU A 14 -5.46 5.92 -4.64
CA LEU A 14 -6.27 6.00 -3.44
C LEU A 14 -5.38 5.81 -2.22
N VAL A 15 -5.51 6.70 -1.24
CA VAL A 15 -4.72 6.65 -0.01
C VAL A 15 -5.65 6.48 1.19
N ILE A 16 -5.41 5.46 1.99
CA ILE A 16 -6.21 5.12 3.18
C ILE A 16 -5.41 5.48 4.42
N ASN A 17 -5.97 6.35 5.26
CA ASN A 17 -5.40 6.81 6.53
C ASN A 17 -3.96 7.41 6.42
N PRO A 18 -3.66 8.32 5.48
CA PRO A 18 -2.31 8.85 5.36
C PRO A 18 -1.88 9.60 6.65
N PRO A 19 -0.60 9.49 7.07
CA PRO A 19 -0.09 10.16 8.26
C PRO A 19 0.08 11.69 8.09
N GLY A 20 -0.22 12.22 6.91
CA GLY A 20 -0.07 13.62 6.55
C GLY A 20 -0.23 13.86 5.05
N ASP A 21 0.55 14.77 4.49
CA ASP A 21 0.57 15.01 3.05
C ASP A 21 1.23 13.84 2.32
N TYR A 22 0.41 13.04 1.63
CA TYR A 22 0.88 11.89 0.87
C TYR A 22 1.84 12.26 -0.27
N GLY A 23 1.57 13.37 -0.96
CA GLY A 23 2.41 13.83 -2.06
C GLY A 23 3.81 14.18 -1.57
N ALA A 24 3.91 14.89 -0.44
CA ALA A 24 5.18 15.16 0.22
C ALA A 24 5.89 13.87 0.67
N LEU A 25 5.13 12.93 1.26
CA LEU A 25 5.65 11.65 1.75
C LEU A 25 6.31 10.82 0.64
N VAL A 26 5.71 10.77 -0.56
CA VAL A 26 6.27 10.00 -1.69
C VAL A 26 7.24 10.80 -2.58
N GLY A 27 7.56 12.04 -2.18
CA GLY A 27 8.46 12.94 -2.90
C GLY A 27 7.88 13.45 -4.23
N GLY A 28 6.55 13.61 -4.29
CA GLY A 28 5.80 14.02 -5.48
C GLY A 28 5.23 12.85 -6.27
N LEU A 29 4.16 13.13 -7.01
CA LEU A 29 3.54 12.17 -7.94
C LEU A 29 4.06 12.39 -9.36
N PRO A 30 4.14 11.31 -10.17
CA PRO A 30 4.43 11.43 -11.60
C PRO A 30 3.42 12.34 -12.33
N PRO A 31 3.79 12.90 -13.50
CA PRO A 31 2.88 13.73 -14.28
C PRO A 31 1.52 13.06 -14.53
N GLY A 32 0.45 13.81 -14.24
CA GLY A 32 -0.93 13.36 -14.44
C GLY A 32 -1.43 12.33 -13.41
N ALA A 33 -0.56 11.76 -12.57
CA ALA A 33 -1.02 10.91 -11.48
C ALA A 33 -1.67 11.77 -10.38
N VAL A 34 -2.80 11.30 -9.86
CA VAL A 34 -3.64 12.09 -8.95
C VAL A 34 -4.09 11.26 -7.75
N VAL A 35 -4.09 11.88 -6.58
CA VAL A 35 -4.75 11.30 -5.41
C VAL A 35 -6.26 11.45 -5.58
N VAL A 36 -6.98 10.33 -5.55
CA VAL A 36 -8.43 10.28 -5.70
C VAL A 36 -9.11 9.86 -4.40
N ARG A 37 -10.41 10.14 -4.29
CA ARG A 37 -11.27 9.69 -3.18
C ARG A 37 -12.29 8.63 -3.59
N HIS A 38 -12.32 8.26 -4.86
CA HIS A 38 -13.23 7.25 -5.39
C HIS A 38 -12.55 5.89 -5.48
N ARG A 39 -13.38 4.86 -5.57
CA ARG A 39 -12.98 3.46 -5.77
C ARG A 39 -13.68 2.94 -7.03
N PRO A 40 -13.05 2.03 -7.79
CA PRO A 40 -11.68 1.53 -7.61
C PRO A 40 -10.61 2.54 -8.08
N ALA A 41 -9.34 2.26 -7.76
CA ALA A 41 -8.16 3.03 -8.19
C ALA A 41 -7.03 2.11 -8.70
N ASP A 42 -6.09 2.67 -9.46
CA ASP A 42 -4.94 1.94 -10.03
C ASP A 42 -3.94 1.52 -8.96
N VAL A 43 -3.69 2.40 -7.99
CA VAL A 43 -2.81 2.13 -6.85
C VAL A 43 -3.57 2.47 -5.58
N VAL A 44 -3.62 1.53 -4.63
CA VAL A 44 -4.16 1.74 -3.30
C VAL A 44 -3.05 1.64 -2.28
N HIS A 45 -2.84 2.69 -1.50
CA HIS A 45 -1.83 2.74 -0.45
C HIS A 45 -2.49 2.98 0.90
N ALA A 46 -2.52 1.95 1.74
CA ALA A 46 -3.05 2.02 3.09
C ALA A 46 -1.94 2.22 4.13
N PHE A 47 -2.28 2.87 5.24
CA PHE A 47 -1.38 3.09 6.37
C PHE A 47 -2.00 2.53 7.64
N ALA A 48 -1.21 1.80 8.42
CA ALA A 48 -1.62 1.25 9.70
C ALA A 48 -0.50 1.39 10.72
N THR A 49 -0.83 1.90 11.90
CA THR A 49 0.06 2.04 13.06
C THR A 49 -0.20 0.99 14.12
N THR A 50 -1.37 0.34 14.08
CA THR A 50 -1.76 -0.71 15.03
C THR A 50 -2.25 -1.97 14.29
N PRO A 51 -2.19 -3.15 14.94
CA PRO A 51 -2.79 -4.37 14.40
C PRO A 51 -4.29 -4.23 14.08
N GLY A 52 -5.03 -3.41 14.83
CA GLY A 52 -6.44 -3.13 14.59
C GLY A 52 -6.66 -2.35 13.29
N GLU A 53 -5.89 -1.29 13.07
CA GLU A 53 -5.91 -0.53 11.81
C GLU A 53 -5.49 -1.40 10.62
N LEU A 54 -4.51 -2.28 10.81
CA LEU A 54 -4.08 -3.21 9.76
C LEU A 54 -5.22 -4.15 9.34
N ALA A 55 -5.92 -4.73 10.31
CA ALA A 55 -7.05 -5.62 10.07
C ALA A 55 -8.26 -4.90 9.42
N GLU A 56 -8.41 -3.60 9.66
CA GLU A 56 -9.46 -2.79 9.03
C GLU A 56 -9.06 -2.35 7.61
N HIS A 57 -7.85 -1.82 7.45
CA HIS A 57 -7.42 -1.16 6.21
C HIS A 57 -7.00 -2.16 5.14
N GLY A 58 -6.44 -3.31 5.51
CA GLY A 58 -6.00 -4.34 4.56
C GLY A 58 -7.12 -4.81 3.60
N PRO A 59 -8.25 -5.33 4.13
CA PRO A 59 -9.38 -5.76 3.31
C PRO A 59 -9.99 -4.62 2.49
N VAL A 60 -10.06 -3.42 3.07
CA VAL A 60 -10.57 -2.23 2.35
C VAL A 60 -9.64 -1.89 1.18
N ALA A 61 -8.32 -1.93 1.37
CA ALA A 61 -7.36 -1.64 0.32
C ALA A 61 -7.51 -2.63 -0.86
N ALA A 62 -7.59 -3.93 -0.55
CA ALA A 62 -7.79 -4.98 -1.54
C ALA A 62 -9.12 -4.88 -2.30
N ALA A 63 -10.19 -4.43 -1.63
CA ALA A 63 -11.49 -4.22 -2.28
C ALA A 63 -11.55 -2.92 -3.10
N SER A 64 -10.58 -2.02 -2.94
CA SER A 64 -10.57 -0.68 -3.55
C SER A 64 -9.69 -0.58 -4.78
N VAL A 65 -8.97 -1.65 -5.13
CA VAL A 65 -7.99 -1.67 -6.22
C VAL A 65 -8.59 -2.30 -7.48
N LEU A 66 -8.19 -1.79 -8.64
CA LEU A 66 -8.49 -2.40 -9.93
C LEU A 66 -7.91 -3.83 -10.07
N GLU A 67 -8.36 -4.58 -11.09
CA GLU A 67 -7.94 -5.97 -11.33
C GLU A 67 -6.42 -6.12 -11.53
N ASP A 68 -5.79 -5.19 -12.25
CA ASP A 68 -4.33 -5.15 -12.46
C ASP A 68 -3.63 -4.08 -11.61
N GLY A 69 -4.31 -3.59 -10.56
CA GLY A 69 -3.82 -2.51 -9.73
C GLY A 69 -2.89 -2.98 -8.60
N LEU A 70 -2.21 -2.02 -7.97
CA LEU A 70 -1.24 -2.29 -6.90
C LEU A 70 -1.81 -1.98 -5.53
N VAL A 71 -1.57 -2.88 -4.56
CA VAL A 71 -1.89 -2.65 -3.15
C VAL A 71 -0.60 -2.53 -2.35
N TRP A 72 -0.50 -1.45 -1.58
CA TRP A 72 0.58 -1.21 -0.63
C TRP A 72 0.01 -0.99 0.76
N ILE A 73 0.66 -1.57 1.77
CA ILE A 73 0.41 -1.26 3.17
C ILE A 73 1.69 -0.71 3.80
N SER A 74 1.62 0.52 4.29
CA SER A 74 2.65 1.17 5.08
C SER A 74 2.41 1.00 6.57
N TYR A 75 3.49 0.73 7.31
CA TYR A 75 3.51 0.56 8.76
C TYR A 75 4.77 1.24 9.34
N PRO A 76 4.73 1.70 10.61
CA PRO A 76 5.89 2.28 11.26
C PRO A 76 7.04 1.27 11.31
N THR A 77 8.27 1.74 11.06
CA THR A 77 9.45 0.86 11.13
C THR A 77 9.60 0.21 12.52
N ASP A 78 10.38 -0.87 12.58
CA ASP A 78 10.63 -1.67 13.78
C ASP A 78 10.82 -0.83 15.06
N GLY A 79 10.13 -1.24 16.13
CA GLY A 79 10.18 -0.61 17.45
C GLY A 79 9.20 0.54 17.67
N ARG A 80 8.39 0.92 16.66
CA ARG A 80 7.37 1.98 16.77
C ARG A 80 5.92 1.50 16.65
N SER A 81 5.71 0.23 16.31
CA SER A 81 4.38 -0.37 16.27
C SER A 81 4.44 -1.85 16.69
N ASP A 82 3.28 -2.37 17.09
CA ASP A 82 3.09 -3.81 17.37
C ASP A 82 2.81 -4.61 16.07
N ILE A 83 2.94 -3.98 14.90
CA ILE A 83 2.78 -4.65 13.61
C ILE A 83 4.05 -5.42 13.29
N ASN A 84 3.94 -6.75 13.25
CA ASN A 84 5.02 -7.64 12.86
C ASN A 84 4.75 -8.27 11.47
N GLN A 85 5.76 -8.96 10.92
CA GLN A 85 5.65 -9.59 9.61
C GLN A 85 4.53 -10.64 9.50
N ASP A 86 4.19 -11.34 10.57
CA ASP A 86 3.15 -12.37 10.54
C ASP A 86 1.75 -11.74 10.47
N LEU A 87 1.56 -10.60 11.14
CA LEU A 87 0.35 -9.78 11.00
C LEU A 87 0.23 -9.21 9.59
N LEU A 88 1.33 -8.69 9.01
CA LEU A 88 1.33 -8.18 7.64
C LEU A 88 0.99 -9.29 6.63
N ARG A 89 1.55 -10.49 6.80
CA ARG A 89 1.27 -11.65 5.93
C ARG A 89 -0.19 -12.09 5.92
N THR A 90 -0.90 -11.85 7.01
CA THR A 90 -2.30 -12.22 7.18
C THR A 90 -3.26 -11.03 7.07
N ALA A 91 -2.75 -9.85 6.71
CA ALA A 91 -3.53 -8.61 6.65
C ALA A 91 -4.63 -8.62 5.56
N ILE A 92 -4.43 -9.42 4.50
CA ILE A 92 -5.35 -9.49 3.37
C ILE A 92 -5.54 -10.95 2.96
N ASP A 93 -6.75 -11.46 3.06
CA ASP A 93 -7.10 -12.82 2.63
C ASP A 93 -7.12 -12.94 1.10
N GLY A 94 -6.61 -14.05 0.55
CA GLY A 94 -6.49 -14.30 -0.89
C GLY A 94 -5.42 -13.45 -1.62
N TRP A 95 -4.55 -12.77 -0.86
CA TRP A 95 -3.43 -11.99 -1.39
C TRP A 95 -2.12 -12.47 -0.77
N ARG A 96 -1.04 -12.34 -1.55
CA ARG A 96 0.32 -12.64 -1.09
C ARG A 96 1.12 -11.35 -0.91
N PRO A 97 1.77 -11.17 0.24
CA PRO A 97 2.76 -10.11 0.39
C PRO A 97 3.97 -10.43 -0.48
N VAL A 98 4.51 -9.40 -1.11
CA VAL A 98 5.82 -9.44 -1.74
C VAL A 98 6.86 -9.33 -0.64
N ASN A 99 7.84 -10.23 -0.63
CA ASN A 99 8.88 -10.26 0.41
C ASN A 99 9.77 -9.00 0.43
N GLU A 100 9.72 -8.19 -0.63
CA GLU A 100 10.45 -6.93 -0.73
C GLU A 100 9.67 -5.80 -0.05
N GLN A 101 10.24 -5.29 1.04
CA GLN A 101 9.76 -4.13 1.77
C GLN A 101 10.53 -2.89 1.29
N ILE A 102 9.85 -1.76 1.17
CA ILE A 102 10.51 -0.49 0.84
C ILE A 102 10.39 0.47 2.01
N SER A 103 11.48 1.15 2.37
CA SER A 103 11.41 2.29 3.28
C SER A 103 10.87 3.49 2.50
N ILE A 104 9.75 4.05 2.96
CA ILE A 104 9.12 5.24 2.40
C ILE A 104 9.90 6.48 2.83
N ASP A 105 10.19 6.54 4.12
CA ASP A 105 11.02 7.55 4.77
C ASP A 105 11.67 6.95 6.03
N GLY A 106 12.16 7.81 6.92
CA GLY A 106 12.73 7.38 8.19
C GLY A 106 11.72 6.78 9.17
N ASP A 107 10.41 6.93 8.92
CA ASP A 107 9.31 6.60 9.84
C ASP A 107 8.48 5.39 9.39
N TRP A 108 8.38 5.17 8.07
CA TRP A 108 7.47 4.20 7.46
C TRP A 108 8.17 3.21 6.54
N SER A 109 7.78 1.93 6.67
CA SER A 109 8.05 0.87 5.71
C SER A 109 6.77 0.49 5.00
N ALA A 110 6.84 0.13 3.72
CA ALA A 110 5.71 -0.35 2.93
C ALA A 110 5.95 -1.74 2.37
N MET A 111 4.90 -2.55 2.38
CA MET A 111 4.87 -3.90 1.80
C MET A 111 3.83 -3.95 0.68
N GLN A 112 4.23 -4.49 -0.47
CA GLN A 112 3.33 -4.69 -1.61
C GLN A 112 2.55 -6.00 -1.42
N PHE A 113 1.29 -6.01 -1.84
CA PHE A 113 0.45 -7.21 -1.91
C PHE A 113 0.02 -7.45 -3.36
N ARG A 114 -0.03 -8.71 -3.77
CA ARG A 114 -0.54 -9.15 -5.08
C ARG A 114 -1.59 -10.23 -4.93
N ARG A 115 -2.55 -10.32 -5.84
CA ARG A 115 -3.58 -11.38 -5.79
C ARG A 115 -2.93 -12.74 -6.01
N GLU A 116 -3.40 -13.76 -5.30
CA GLU A 116 -2.88 -15.13 -5.51
C GLU A 116 -3.13 -15.66 -6.92
N SER A 117 -4.23 -15.24 -7.56
CA SER A 117 -4.58 -15.61 -8.94
C SER A 117 -3.63 -15.05 -10.01
N GLU A 118 -2.85 -14.01 -9.70
CA GLU A 118 -1.81 -13.47 -10.58
C GLU A 118 -0.48 -14.24 -10.45
N VAL A 119 -0.34 -15.12 -9.45
CA VAL A 119 0.85 -15.96 -9.25
C VAL A 119 0.67 -17.26 -10.04
N GLY A 120 0.60 -17.11 -11.36
CA GLY A 120 0.64 -18.18 -12.34
C GLY A 120 1.57 -17.79 -13.48
N SER A 121 2.74 -18.45 -13.53
CA SER A 121 3.76 -18.40 -14.59
C SER A 121 4.70 -17.18 -14.63
N ALA A 122 5.82 -17.29 -13.90
CA ALA A 122 7.17 -17.09 -14.44
C ALA A 122 8.20 -17.79 -13.55
#